data_AF-A0A349P9B4-F1
#
_entry.id   AF-A0A349P9B4-F1
#
_cell.length_a   1.000
_cell.length_b   1.000
_cell.length_c   1.000
_cell.angle_alpha   90.00
_cell.angle_beta   90.00
_cell.angle_gamma   90.00
#
_symmetry.space_group_name_H-M   'P 1'
#
loop_
_entity.id
_entity.type
_entity.pdbx_description
1 polymer ?
#
loop_
_entity_poly.entity_id
_entity_poly.type
_entity_poly.pdbx_seq_one_letter_code
_entity_poly.pdbx_strand_id
1 'polypeptide(L)'
;MKRLITLSLLSLQAIFLSLTISAQTSSRSSLEAKLALENSLEKRVRMVLSEALGTEDIIVIISAELQEQEKKTAEIMPGIPEKDKMGEPSLSTTLTMVKKISASLILDKSVTQEDTQLARKLAAGLLGLPPERQDLVSVEKMNFRKTRPLAFSDLFLPPNLWSMVWIIVVALLAVLTVFFFLFPLSKSARAFVEAFSTKAAAASSAGAEQEYRPEQREKNAPATAAEAARTLQQSTDGRKPPFWFINAGSAASLAFILKSRPLEDLTIVLNYAPADLASKLAEALYPRSVEALAALPKVTLMSESRIKTLEAEVLAALDYVVGGEDKAINIFSGLDEAVQEKALSAFGRLDPAMSRKINASIVKIADLAGLDQMQAQTLARRLPMRVLAAALKGTPHAAAFLSKLSGGMNERFQQELDLTRAMPAEAYKAERAKVLEALRQLIKEGFITLGAHPAPSAAAKPAAATAGAVPQPALGPKPQPAPGPVPLQPASAPAKPPAAAPKP
;
A
#
# COMPACT_ATOMS: atom_id res chain seq x y z
N MET A 1 10.58 -42.45 47.67
CA MET A 1 9.42 -42.98 46.90
C MET A 1 8.46 -41.90 46.38
N LYS A 2 8.22 -40.77 47.09
CA LYS A 2 7.26 -39.74 46.62
C LYS A 2 7.66 -38.97 45.33
N ARG A 3 8.95 -38.81 45.02
CA ARG A 3 9.42 -38.08 43.81
C ARG A 3 9.34 -38.87 42.49
N LEU A 4 9.28 -40.20 42.55
CA LEU A 4 9.12 -41.05 41.36
C LEU A 4 7.65 -41.13 40.91
N ILE A 5 6.70 -41.00 41.85
CA ILE A 5 5.26 -41.06 41.56
C ILE A 5 4.79 -39.76 40.89
N THR A 6 5.36 -38.61 41.25
CA THR A 6 5.01 -37.31 40.64
C THR A 6 5.52 -37.16 39.20
N LEU A 7 6.62 -37.82 38.83
CA LEU A 7 7.16 -37.78 37.47
C LEU A 7 6.37 -38.69 36.50
N SER A 8 5.88 -39.83 37.00
CA SER A 8 4.95 -40.71 36.26
C SER A 8 3.62 -40.00 35.94
N LEU A 9 3.05 -39.28 36.90
CA LEU A 9 1.77 -38.58 36.72
C LEU A 9 1.85 -37.42 35.72
N LEU A 10 3.01 -36.76 35.61
CA LEU A 10 3.24 -35.69 34.64
C LEU A 10 3.45 -36.22 33.21
N SER A 11 4.08 -37.40 33.07
CA SER A 11 4.22 -38.07 31.76
C SER A 11 2.88 -38.60 31.24
N LEU A 12 1.98 -39.04 32.13
CA LEU A 12 0.65 -39.51 31.76
C LEU A 12 -0.25 -38.36 31.27
N GLN A 13 -0.14 -37.17 31.85
CA GLN A 13 -0.86 -35.99 31.35
C GLN A 13 -0.34 -35.50 30.00
N ALA A 14 0.96 -35.61 29.71
CA ALA A 14 1.51 -35.23 28.41
C ALA A 14 0.99 -36.15 27.27
N ILE A 15 0.80 -37.44 27.54
CA ILE A 15 0.27 -38.41 26.57
C ILE A 15 -1.22 -38.16 26.30
N PHE A 16 -2.01 -37.81 27.32
CA PHE A 16 -3.42 -37.44 27.15
C PHE A 16 -3.62 -36.10 26.41
N LEU A 17 -2.70 -35.15 26.57
CA LEU A 17 -2.73 -33.89 25.82
C LEU A 17 -2.33 -34.09 24.34
N SER A 18 -1.48 -35.06 24.05
CA SER A 18 -1.05 -35.40 22.69
C SER A 18 -2.16 -36.09 21.88
N LEU A 19 -2.91 -37.00 22.51
CA LEU A 19 -4.03 -37.70 21.85
C LEU A 19 -5.23 -36.78 21.55
N THR A 20 -5.46 -35.77 22.39
CA THR A 20 -6.56 -34.81 22.19
C THR A 20 -6.26 -33.81 21.07
N ILE A 21 -4.98 -33.46 20.85
CA ILE A 21 -4.59 -32.56 19.75
C ILE A 21 -4.71 -33.26 18.38
N SER A 22 -4.31 -34.53 18.27
CA SER A 22 -4.41 -35.27 17.00
C SER A 22 -5.86 -35.56 16.58
N ALA A 23 -6.77 -35.82 17.54
CA ALA A 23 -8.20 -36.02 17.23
C ALA A 23 -8.90 -34.73 16.74
N GLN A 24 -8.46 -33.57 17.22
CA GLN A 24 -8.98 -32.26 16.78
C GLN A 24 -8.48 -31.86 15.38
N THR A 25 -7.29 -32.30 14.96
CA THR A 25 -6.76 -32.05 13.61
C THR A 25 -7.51 -32.85 12.54
N SER A 26 -7.77 -34.15 12.78
CA SER A 26 -8.46 -35.00 11.80
C SER A 26 -9.90 -34.55 11.53
N SER A 27 -10.62 -34.15 12.58
CA SER A 27 -11.99 -33.63 12.48
C SER A 27 -12.05 -32.25 11.79
N ARG A 28 -11.04 -31.39 11.97
CA ARG A 28 -10.95 -30.13 11.22
C ARG A 28 -10.72 -30.36 9.73
N SER A 29 -9.88 -31.32 9.37
CA SER A 29 -9.62 -31.65 7.95
C SER A 29 -10.85 -32.21 7.24
N SER A 30 -11.64 -33.07 7.89
CA SER A 30 -12.87 -33.62 7.29
C SER A 30 -13.96 -32.56 7.14
N LEU A 31 -14.07 -31.63 8.10
CA LEU A 31 -14.98 -30.49 8.02
C LEU A 31 -14.57 -29.48 6.94
N GLU A 32 -13.27 -29.19 6.80
CA GLU A 32 -12.75 -28.31 5.75
C GLU A 32 -12.96 -28.92 4.37
N ALA A 33 -12.70 -30.22 4.20
CA ALA A 33 -12.96 -30.95 2.97
C ALA A 33 -14.45 -30.97 2.61
N LYS A 34 -15.34 -31.13 3.61
CA LYS A 34 -16.79 -31.04 3.44
C LYS A 34 -17.20 -29.65 2.94
N LEU A 35 -16.76 -28.61 3.62
CA LEU A 35 -17.13 -27.22 3.29
C LEU A 35 -16.59 -26.80 1.93
N ALA A 36 -15.38 -27.22 1.58
CA ALA A 36 -14.78 -26.98 0.27
C ALA A 36 -15.56 -27.68 -0.85
N LEU A 37 -16.00 -28.93 -0.63
CA LEU A 37 -16.82 -29.68 -1.57
C LEU A 37 -18.18 -28.99 -1.78
N GLU A 38 -18.90 -28.66 -0.70
CA GLU A 38 -20.21 -27.99 -0.75
C GLU A 38 -20.11 -26.66 -1.52
N ASN A 39 -19.13 -25.81 -1.19
CA ASN A 39 -18.94 -24.51 -1.84
C ASN A 39 -18.55 -24.65 -3.33
N SER A 40 -17.73 -25.65 -3.67
CA SER A 40 -17.36 -25.91 -5.07
C SER A 40 -18.54 -26.37 -5.93
N LEU A 41 -19.39 -27.26 -5.38
CA LEU A 41 -20.60 -27.72 -6.04
C LEU A 41 -21.63 -26.59 -6.14
N GLU A 42 -21.75 -25.76 -5.10
CA GLU A 42 -22.70 -24.64 -5.05
C GLU A 42 -22.39 -23.65 -6.18
N LYS A 43 -21.13 -23.23 -6.29
CA LYS A 43 -20.68 -22.30 -7.35
C LYS A 43 -20.91 -22.87 -8.74
N ARG A 44 -20.60 -24.15 -8.95
CA ARG A 44 -20.76 -24.79 -10.27
C ARG A 44 -22.24 -24.92 -10.65
N VAL A 45 -23.09 -25.35 -9.72
CA VAL A 45 -24.53 -25.49 -9.95
C VAL A 45 -25.17 -24.11 -10.16
N ARG A 46 -24.83 -23.11 -9.35
CA ARG A 46 -25.31 -21.74 -9.51
C ARG A 46 -24.96 -21.15 -10.87
N MET A 47 -23.70 -21.30 -11.32
CA MET A 47 -23.23 -20.78 -12.60
C MET A 47 -23.99 -21.39 -13.79
N VAL A 48 -24.19 -22.72 -13.79
CA VAL A 48 -24.90 -23.39 -14.88
C VAL A 48 -26.40 -23.05 -14.85
N LEU A 49 -27.00 -22.95 -13.66
CA LEU A 49 -28.41 -22.58 -13.53
C LEU A 49 -28.67 -21.13 -13.91
N SER A 50 -27.79 -20.18 -13.56
CA SER A 50 -27.95 -18.78 -13.97
C SER A 50 -27.83 -18.61 -15.47
N GLU A 51 -26.92 -19.34 -16.11
CA GLU A 51 -26.75 -19.33 -17.56
C GLU A 51 -27.95 -19.98 -18.29
N ALA A 52 -28.43 -21.11 -17.78
CA ALA A 52 -29.55 -21.85 -18.39
C ALA A 52 -30.91 -21.16 -18.18
N LEU A 53 -31.11 -20.50 -17.04
CA LEU A 53 -32.37 -19.83 -16.68
C LEU A 53 -32.37 -18.33 -17.02
N GLY A 54 -31.22 -17.77 -17.43
CA GLY A 54 -31.08 -16.34 -17.74
C GLY A 54 -31.39 -15.40 -16.58
N THR A 55 -31.31 -15.88 -15.34
CA THR A 55 -31.67 -15.13 -14.12
C THR A 55 -30.59 -15.29 -13.06
N GLU A 56 -30.20 -14.19 -12.42
CA GLU A 56 -29.23 -14.20 -11.32
C GLU A 56 -29.87 -14.42 -9.94
N ASP A 57 -31.22 -14.36 -9.89
CA ASP A 57 -32.06 -14.50 -8.69
C ASP A 57 -32.24 -15.99 -8.29
N ILE A 58 -31.13 -16.67 -7.99
CA ILE A 58 -31.09 -18.10 -7.65
C ILE A 58 -30.26 -18.30 -6.37
N ILE A 59 -30.84 -18.97 -5.37
CA ILE A 59 -30.11 -19.45 -4.18
C ILE A 59 -29.98 -20.96 -4.30
N VAL A 60 -28.75 -21.47 -4.14
CA VAL A 60 -28.44 -22.90 -4.14
C VAL A 60 -27.81 -23.24 -2.79
N ILE A 61 -28.35 -24.23 -2.10
CA ILE A 61 -27.80 -24.76 -0.84
C ILE A 61 -27.49 -26.24 -1.07
N ILE A 62 -26.25 -26.65 -0.83
CA ILE A 62 -25.80 -28.04 -1.04
C ILE A 62 -25.27 -28.57 0.29
N SER A 63 -25.76 -29.76 0.66
CA SER A 63 -25.35 -30.46 1.88
C SER A 63 -24.76 -31.82 1.50
N ALA A 64 -23.54 -32.09 1.97
CA ALA A 64 -22.84 -33.36 1.74
C ALA A 64 -22.55 -34.09 3.07
N GLU A 65 -22.82 -35.40 3.12
CA GLU A 65 -22.42 -36.28 4.22
C GLU A 65 -21.24 -37.16 3.78
N LEU A 66 -20.07 -36.98 4.43
CA LEU A 66 -18.90 -37.83 4.22
C LEU A 66 -18.89 -39.02 5.19
N GLN A 67 -18.46 -40.18 4.72
CA GLN A 67 -18.24 -41.37 5.54
C GLN A 67 -16.76 -41.45 5.96
N GLU A 68 -16.50 -41.44 7.26
CA GLU A 68 -15.20 -41.84 7.79
C GLU A 68 -15.08 -43.37 7.63
N GLN A 69 -14.21 -43.82 6.72
CA GLN A 69 -13.80 -45.21 6.72
C GLN A 69 -12.78 -45.41 7.84
N GLU A 70 -13.13 -46.20 8.85
CA GLU A 70 -12.13 -46.85 9.70
C GLU A 70 -11.23 -47.67 8.77
N LYS A 71 -10.03 -47.16 8.50
CA LYS A 71 -8.97 -47.97 7.88
C LYS A 71 -8.75 -49.16 8.82
N LYS A 72 -9.18 -50.36 8.41
CA LYS A 72 -8.71 -51.60 9.00
C LYS A 72 -7.18 -51.54 8.95
N THR A 73 -6.57 -51.50 10.12
CA THR A 73 -5.14 -51.62 10.34
C THR A 73 -4.65 -52.87 9.62
N ALA A 74 -4.14 -52.68 8.41
CA ALA A 74 -3.28 -53.67 7.79
C ALA A 74 -2.00 -53.66 8.63
N GLU A 75 -1.83 -54.76 9.34
CA GLU A 75 -0.64 -55.18 10.06
C GLU A 75 0.60 -54.96 9.18
N ILE A 76 1.36 -53.88 9.42
CA ILE A 76 2.63 -53.60 8.75
C ILE A 76 3.65 -53.16 9.81
N MET A 77 4.84 -53.73 9.70
CA MET A 77 5.92 -53.74 10.68
C MET A 77 6.47 -52.35 11.01
N PRO A 78 6.94 -52.12 12.26
CA PRO A 78 7.41 -50.80 12.69
C PRO A 78 8.68 -50.39 11.94
N GLY A 79 8.68 -49.23 11.26
CA GLY A 79 9.93 -48.63 10.76
C GLY A 79 9.90 -47.68 9.55
N ILE A 80 8.77 -47.38 8.91
CA ILE A 80 8.75 -46.48 7.74
C ILE A 80 7.78 -45.31 7.99
N PRO A 81 8.24 -44.05 8.04
CA PRO A 81 7.34 -42.90 8.12
C PRO A 81 6.64 -42.67 6.77
N GLU A 82 5.30 -42.63 6.79
CA GLU A 82 4.50 -42.19 5.65
C GLU A 82 4.83 -40.72 5.33
N LYS A 83 5.16 -40.44 4.07
CA LYS A 83 5.21 -39.06 3.57
C LYS A 83 3.78 -38.60 3.37
N ASP A 84 3.26 -37.83 4.32
CA ASP A 84 2.06 -37.02 4.09
C ASP A 84 2.31 -36.08 2.91
N LYS A 85 1.62 -36.35 1.80
CA LYS A 85 1.55 -35.43 0.68
C LYS A 85 0.67 -34.26 1.12
N MET A 86 1.29 -33.28 1.77
CA MET A 86 0.70 -31.96 2.01
C MET A 86 0.57 -31.26 0.65
N GLY A 87 -0.61 -31.36 0.04
CA GLY A 87 -0.90 -30.75 -1.25
C GLY A 87 -2.24 -31.24 -1.78
N GLU A 88 -3.27 -30.42 -1.52
CA GLU A 88 -4.64 -30.45 -2.06
C GLU A 88 -5.37 -31.81 -2.07
N PRO A 89 -6.49 -31.96 -1.35
CA PRO A 89 -7.36 -33.12 -1.55
C PRO A 89 -7.95 -33.03 -2.96
N SER A 90 -7.41 -33.83 -3.87
CA SER A 90 -7.96 -33.99 -5.22
C SER A 90 -9.43 -34.39 -5.10
N LEU A 91 -10.32 -33.60 -5.70
CA LEU A 91 -11.79 -33.77 -5.70
C LEU A 91 -12.22 -35.21 -6.03
N SER A 92 -11.44 -35.93 -6.83
CA SER A 92 -11.65 -37.34 -7.18
C SER A 92 -11.60 -38.29 -5.97
N THR A 93 -10.72 -38.04 -4.99
CA THR A 93 -10.60 -38.84 -3.77
C THR A 93 -11.71 -38.48 -2.77
N THR A 94 -12.13 -37.21 -2.74
CA THR A 94 -13.24 -36.73 -1.89
C THR A 94 -14.59 -37.27 -2.37
N LEU A 95 -14.81 -37.36 -3.69
CA LEU A 95 -16.05 -37.91 -4.28
C LEU A 95 -16.29 -39.40 -3.92
N THR A 96 -15.22 -40.18 -3.71
CA THR A 96 -15.34 -41.58 -3.26
C THR A 96 -15.71 -41.74 -1.77
N MET A 97 -15.75 -40.65 -0.99
CA MET A 97 -16.08 -40.65 0.44
C MET A 97 -17.49 -40.10 0.74
N VAL A 98 -18.31 -39.78 -0.27
CA VAL A 98 -19.62 -39.14 -0.07
C VAL A 98 -20.75 -40.16 0.00
N LYS A 99 -21.49 -40.20 1.11
CA LYS A 99 -22.60 -41.13 1.36
C LYS A 99 -23.94 -40.60 0.82
N LYS A 100 -24.17 -39.29 0.97
CA LYS A 100 -25.38 -38.58 0.51
C LYS A 100 -25.05 -37.15 0.12
N ILE A 101 -25.67 -36.68 -0.97
CA ILE A 101 -25.69 -35.29 -1.42
C ILE A 101 -27.15 -34.88 -1.54
N SER A 102 -27.54 -33.78 -0.90
CA SER A 102 -28.84 -33.14 -1.09
C SER A 102 -28.66 -31.69 -1.52
N ALA A 103 -29.61 -31.18 -2.31
CA ALA A 103 -29.59 -29.81 -2.76
C ALA A 103 -30.96 -29.16 -2.59
N SER A 104 -30.96 -27.92 -2.09
CA SER A 104 -32.14 -27.09 -2.03
C SER A 104 -31.94 -25.88 -2.95
N LEU A 105 -32.85 -25.71 -3.90
CA LEU A 105 -32.83 -24.62 -4.87
C LEU A 105 -34.02 -23.70 -4.58
N ILE A 106 -33.74 -22.42 -4.39
CA ILE A 106 -34.76 -21.39 -4.23
C ILE A 106 -34.71 -20.50 -5.47
N LEU A 107 -35.79 -20.50 -6.25
CA LEU A 107 -35.94 -19.79 -7.52
C LEU A 107 -36.98 -18.67 -7.41
N ASP A 108 -36.84 -17.62 -8.22
CA ASP A 108 -37.81 -16.52 -8.22
C ASP A 108 -39.20 -17.00 -8.67
N LYS A 109 -40.25 -16.37 -8.14
CA LYS A 109 -41.64 -16.69 -8.52
C LYS A 109 -41.93 -16.45 -10.01
N SER A 110 -41.13 -15.61 -10.66
CA SER A 110 -41.21 -15.31 -12.10
C SER A 110 -40.80 -16.47 -13.01
N VAL A 111 -40.12 -17.50 -12.48
CA VAL A 111 -39.64 -18.65 -13.26
C VAL A 111 -40.79 -19.60 -13.59
N THR A 112 -40.90 -20.01 -14.86
CA THR A 112 -41.98 -20.87 -15.36
C THR A 112 -41.91 -22.29 -14.77
N GLN A 113 -42.98 -23.09 -14.87
CA GLN A 113 -42.95 -24.46 -14.35
C GLN A 113 -42.01 -25.37 -15.16
N GLU A 114 -41.85 -25.12 -16.45
CA GLU A 114 -40.94 -25.85 -17.34
C GLU A 114 -39.47 -25.63 -16.94
N ASP A 115 -39.12 -24.37 -16.68
CA ASP A 115 -37.80 -23.96 -16.21
C ASP A 115 -37.46 -24.56 -14.85
N THR A 116 -38.44 -24.72 -13.95
CA THR A 116 -38.20 -25.40 -12.67
C THR A 116 -37.93 -26.90 -12.80
N GLN A 117 -38.52 -27.56 -13.80
CA GLN A 117 -38.22 -28.97 -14.10
C GLN A 117 -36.84 -29.11 -14.75
N LEU A 118 -36.48 -28.16 -15.62
CA LEU A 118 -35.15 -28.08 -16.23
C LEU A 118 -34.07 -27.84 -15.18
N ALA A 119 -34.28 -26.89 -14.25
CA ALA A 119 -33.39 -26.63 -13.13
C ALA A 119 -33.19 -27.87 -12.24
N ARG A 120 -34.26 -28.63 -11.96
CA ARG A 120 -34.19 -29.90 -11.20
C ARG A 120 -33.35 -30.94 -11.94
N LYS A 121 -33.57 -31.13 -13.24
CA LYS A 121 -32.82 -32.10 -14.06
C LYS A 121 -31.34 -31.73 -14.17
N LEU A 122 -31.04 -30.45 -14.38
CA LEU A 122 -29.66 -29.94 -14.45
C LEU A 122 -28.94 -30.08 -13.12
N ALA A 123 -29.58 -29.72 -12.01
CA ALA A 123 -29.01 -29.88 -10.68
C ALA A 123 -28.76 -31.36 -10.34
N ALA A 124 -29.72 -32.25 -10.64
CA ALA A 124 -29.56 -33.69 -10.42
C ALA A 124 -28.40 -34.30 -11.25
N GLY A 125 -28.27 -33.88 -12.52
CA GLY A 125 -27.18 -34.31 -13.39
C GLY A 125 -25.81 -33.82 -12.93
N LEU A 126 -25.72 -32.57 -12.45
CA LEU A 126 -24.47 -32.01 -11.93
C LEU A 126 -24.04 -32.60 -10.59
N LEU A 127 -24.99 -33.05 -9.77
CA LEU A 127 -24.72 -33.70 -8.48
C LEU A 127 -24.46 -35.20 -8.60
N GLY A 128 -24.55 -35.77 -9.81
CA GLY A 128 -24.32 -37.20 -10.06
C GLY A 128 -25.34 -38.12 -9.39
N LEU A 129 -26.55 -37.62 -9.12
CA LEU A 129 -27.60 -38.40 -8.47
C LEU A 129 -28.21 -39.39 -9.48
N PRO A 130 -28.38 -40.68 -9.13
CA PRO A 130 -29.05 -41.63 -10.00
C PRO A 130 -30.51 -41.20 -10.26
N PRO A 131 -31.10 -41.59 -11.41
CA PRO A 131 -32.41 -41.11 -11.84
C PRO A 131 -33.54 -41.43 -10.84
N GLU A 132 -33.35 -42.43 -9.97
CA GLU A 132 -34.28 -42.84 -8.92
C GLU A 132 -34.18 -42.01 -7.61
N ARG A 133 -33.16 -41.16 -7.44
CA ARG A 133 -32.92 -40.34 -6.23
C ARG A 133 -33.10 -38.83 -6.46
N GLN A 134 -33.85 -38.45 -7.50
CA GLN A 134 -34.16 -37.06 -7.83
C GLN A 134 -35.00 -36.34 -6.75
N ASP A 135 -35.55 -37.08 -5.77
CA ASP A 135 -36.32 -36.55 -4.64
C ASP A 135 -35.47 -35.84 -3.58
N LEU A 136 -34.14 -35.92 -3.65
CA LEU A 136 -33.23 -35.19 -2.75
C LEU A 136 -32.97 -33.73 -3.19
N VAL A 137 -33.58 -33.31 -4.30
CA VAL A 137 -33.49 -31.95 -4.83
C VAL A 137 -34.81 -31.22 -4.56
N SER A 138 -34.85 -30.42 -3.50
CA SER A 138 -36.03 -29.59 -3.20
C SER A 138 -35.95 -28.28 -3.99
N VAL A 139 -37.04 -27.92 -4.67
CA VAL A 139 -37.15 -26.66 -5.42
C VAL A 139 -38.28 -25.85 -4.80
N GLU A 140 -37.94 -24.71 -4.21
CA GLU A 140 -38.89 -23.79 -3.59
C GLU A 140 -38.94 -22.48 -4.38
N LYS A 141 -40.12 -21.88 -4.51
CA LYS A 141 -40.30 -20.58 -5.19
C LYS A 141 -40.49 -19.49 -4.14
N MET A 142 -39.64 -18.46 -4.18
CA MET A 142 -39.74 -17.31 -3.29
C MET A 142 -39.70 -16.01 -4.09
N ASN A 143 -40.34 -14.94 -3.59
CA ASN A 143 -40.21 -13.62 -4.20
C ASN A 143 -38.92 -12.96 -3.71
N PHE A 144 -37.94 -12.78 -4.58
CA PHE A 144 -36.76 -11.98 -4.25
C PHE A 144 -37.16 -10.51 -4.11
N ARG A 145 -36.69 -9.85 -3.04
CA ARG A 145 -36.91 -8.40 -2.85
C ARG A 145 -36.06 -7.64 -3.87
N LYS A 146 -36.63 -7.35 -5.03
CA LYS A 146 -36.02 -6.48 -6.05
C LYS A 146 -35.93 -5.08 -5.47
N THR A 147 -34.71 -4.54 -5.36
CA THR A 147 -34.47 -3.14 -5.01
C THR A 147 -35.12 -2.26 -6.06
N ARG A 148 -36.32 -1.74 -5.79
CA ARG A 148 -36.99 -0.82 -6.71
C ARG A 148 -36.15 0.47 -6.77
N PRO A 149 -35.77 0.94 -7.97
CA PRO A 149 -35.19 2.28 -8.10
C PRO A 149 -36.23 3.31 -7.66
N LEU A 150 -35.79 4.35 -6.96
CA LEU A 150 -36.64 5.45 -6.51
C LEU A 150 -37.32 6.10 -7.72
N ALA A 151 -38.61 5.86 -7.88
CA ALA A 151 -39.42 6.52 -8.90
C ALA A 151 -39.91 7.87 -8.35
N PHE A 152 -40.01 8.89 -9.21
CA PHE A 152 -40.55 10.20 -8.82
C PHE A 152 -41.98 10.13 -8.25
N SER A 153 -42.73 9.08 -8.59
CA SER A 153 -44.05 8.80 -8.02
C SER A 153 -44.01 8.40 -6.54
N ASP A 154 -42.88 7.90 -6.02
CA ASP A 154 -42.72 7.49 -4.62
C ASP A 154 -42.52 8.67 -3.66
N LEU A 155 -42.21 9.86 -4.18
CA LEU A 155 -42.17 11.11 -3.41
C LEU A 155 -43.58 11.60 -3.01
N PHE A 156 -44.62 11.21 -3.73
CA PHE A 156 -46.00 11.68 -3.52
C PHE A 156 -46.85 10.71 -2.68
N LEU A 157 -46.25 9.69 -2.07
CA LEU A 157 -46.97 8.79 -1.16
C LEU A 157 -47.18 9.41 0.24
N PRO A 158 -48.27 9.01 0.94
CA PRO A 158 -48.76 9.65 2.16
C PRO A 158 -47.77 9.87 3.33
N PRO A 159 -46.67 9.10 3.53
CA PRO A 159 -45.67 9.48 4.54
C PRO A 159 -44.71 10.61 4.10
N ASN A 160 -44.44 10.79 2.81
CA ASN A 160 -43.46 11.75 2.28
C ASN A 160 -44.07 13.11 1.90
N LEU A 161 -45.39 13.19 1.82
CA LEU A 161 -46.10 14.46 1.61
C LEU A 161 -45.89 15.43 2.78
N TRP A 162 -45.79 14.92 4.01
CA TRP A 162 -45.56 15.76 5.19
C TRP A 162 -44.16 16.39 5.19
N SER A 163 -43.13 15.66 4.74
CA SER A 163 -41.78 16.20 4.64
C SER A 163 -41.69 17.26 3.54
N MET A 164 -42.40 17.10 2.42
CA MET A 164 -42.50 18.12 1.38
C MET A 164 -43.15 19.40 1.88
N VAL A 165 -44.25 19.31 2.63
CA VAL A 165 -44.88 20.49 3.26
C VAL A 165 -43.90 21.19 4.21
N TRP A 166 -43.14 20.44 5.01
CA TRP A 166 -42.15 21.00 5.92
C TRP A 166 -40.98 21.68 5.18
N ILE A 167 -40.49 21.08 4.10
CA ILE A 167 -39.44 21.66 3.24
C ILE A 167 -39.92 22.99 2.64
N ILE A 168 -41.17 23.05 2.17
CA ILE A 168 -41.75 24.29 1.61
C ILE A 168 -41.90 25.36 2.71
N VAL A 169 -42.33 24.99 3.91
CA VAL A 169 -42.44 25.93 5.04
C VAL A 169 -41.07 26.47 5.47
N VAL A 170 -40.05 25.61 5.55
CA VAL A 170 -38.67 26.03 5.87
C VAL A 170 -38.10 26.92 4.77
N ALA A 171 -38.34 26.59 3.49
CA ALA A 171 -37.90 27.42 2.37
C ALA A 171 -38.57 28.80 2.39
N LEU A 172 -39.87 28.87 2.68
CA LEU A 172 -40.60 30.13 2.79
C LEU A 172 -40.08 30.97 3.97
N LEU A 173 -39.80 30.35 5.11
CA LEU A 173 -39.23 31.01 6.28
C LEU A 173 -37.81 31.51 5.99
N ALA A 174 -36.99 30.72 5.29
CA ALA A 174 -35.66 31.14 4.86
C ALA A 174 -35.73 32.36 3.95
N VAL A 175 -36.62 32.37 2.95
CA VAL A 175 -36.84 33.53 2.07
C VAL A 175 -37.31 34.74 2.86
N LEU A 176 -38.24 34.57 3.82
CA LEU A 176 -38.70 35.64 4.69
C LEU A 176 -37.55 36.22 5.54
N THR A 177 -36.69 35.37 6.13
CA THR A 177 -35.55 35.84 6.92
C THR A 177 -34.54 36.60 6.07
N VAL A 178 -34.25 36.15 4.86
CA VAL A 178 -33.33 36.86 3.95
C VAL A 178 -33.93 38.22 3.56
N PHE A 179 -35.22 38.28 3.26
CA PHE A 179 -35.89 39.51 2.81
C PHE A 179 -36.10 40.53 3.95
N PHE A 180 -36.47 40.09 5.15
CA PHE A 180 -36.69 41.00 6.29
C PHE A 180 -35.41 41.38 7.05
N PHE A 181 -34.44 40.47 7.15
CA PHE A 181 -33.26 40.68 8.00
C PHE A 181 -32.02 41.09 7.19
N LEU A 182 -31.79 40.50 6.00
CA LEU A 182 -30.58 40.74 5.20
C LEU A 182 -30.72 41.93 4.23
N PHE A 183 -31.93 42.16 3.70
CA PHE A 183 -32.20 43.25 2.76
C PHE A 183 -31.95 44.67 3.33
N PRO A 184 -32.34 45.03 4.58
CA PRO A 184 -32.03 46.35 5.14
C PRO A 184 -30.54 46.52 5.51
N LEU A 185 -29.82 45.44 5.83
CA LEU A 185 -28.37 45.48 6.10
C LEU A 185 -27.55 45.85 4.86
N SER A 186 -27.99 45.43 3.67
CA SER A 186 -27.31 45.78 2.41
C SER A 186 -27.35 47.30 2.10
N LYS A 187 -28.33 48.02 2.64
CA LYS A 187 -28.45 49.48 2.50
C LYS A 187 -27.56 50.23 3.51
N SER A 188 -27.45 49.74 4.74
CA SER A 188 -26.58 50.35 5.76
C SER A 188 -25.09 50.07 5.54
N ALA A 189 -24.74 48.95 4.89
CA ALA A 189 -23.36 48.65 4.51
C ALA A 189 -22.75 49.74 3.60
N ARG A 190 -23.53 50.34 2.70
CA ARG A 190 -23.07 51.46 1.84
C ARG A 190 -22.77 52.73 2.66
N ALA A 191 -23.62 53.04 3.63
CA ALA A 191 -23.42 54.19 4.53
C ALA A 191 -22.22 53.99 5.48
N PHE A 192 -21.95 52.75 5.91
CA PHE A 192 -20.78 52.43 6.74
C PHE A 192 -19.45 52.55 5.97
N VAL A 193 -19.44 52.20 4.68
CA VAL A 193 -18.26 52.36 3.81
C VAL A 193 -17.95 53.84 3.57
N GLU A 194 -18.99 54.68 3.46
CA GLU A 194 -18.86 56.13 3.30
C GLU A 194 -18.41 56.84 4.61
N ALA A 195 -18.87 56.34 5.77
CA ALA A 195 -18.39 56.79 7.07
C ALA A 195 -16.94 56.34 7.37
N PHE A 196 -16.52 55.17 6.87
CA PHE A 196 -15.14 54.69 7.02
C PHE A 196 -14.18 55.38 6.04
N SER A 197 -14.60 55.73 4.82
CA SER A 197 -13.75 56.48 3.90
C SER A 197 -13.51 57.92 4.38
N THR A 198 -14.54 58.56 4.95
CA THR A 198 -14.41 59.89 5.57
C THR A 198 -13.59 59.87 6.86
N LYS A 199 -13.70 58.82 7.68
CA LYS A 199 -12.85 58.63 8.87
C LYS A 199 -11.41 58.23 8.53
N ALA A 200 -11.19 57.48 7.45
CA ALA A 200 -9.85 57.17 6.93
C ALA A 200 -9.17 58.41 6.34
N ALA A 201 -9.94 59.31 5.70
CA ALA A 201 -9.44 60.62 5.29
C ALA A 201 -9.10 61.51 6.51
N ALA A 202 -9.92 61.49 7.57
CA ALA A 202 -9.65 62.24 8.81
C ALA A 202 -8.50 61.66 9.67
N ALA A 203 -8.23 60.34 9.55
CA ALA A 203 -7.11 59.69 10.23
C ALA A 203 -5.75 59.94 9.55
N SER A 204 -5.74 60.44 8.31
CA SER A 204 -4.51 60.81 7.59
C SER A 204 -3.91 62.16 8.01
N SER A 205 -4.64 62.96 8.82
CA SER A 205 -4.20 64.27 9.31
C SER A 205 -3.94 64.35 10.82
N ALA A 206 -3.95 63.22 11.54
CA ALA A 206 -3.84 63.19 13.01
C ALA A 206 -2.81 62.16 13.51
N GLY A 207 -1.60 62.19 12.95
CA GLY A 207 -0.49 61.32 13.36
C GLY A 207 0.74 62.12 13.79
N ALA A 208 0.72 62.67 15.00
CA ALA A 208 1.92 63.12 15.70
C ALA A 208 1.76 62.91 17.21
N GLU A 209 2.77 62.26 17.79
CA GLU A 209 3.12 62.20 19.22
C GLU A 209 2.37 61.23 20.15
N GLN A 210 3.05 60.13 20.54
CA GLN A 210 3.41 59.75 21.92
C GLN A 210 3.99 58.32 21.90
N GLU A 211 5.31 58.18 21.94
CA GLU A 211 6.20 58.23 23.12
C GLU A 211 6.30 56.88 23.84
N TYR A 212 7.52 56.36 23.81
CA TYR A 212 7.99 55.04 24.20
C TYR A 212 8.47 55.07 25.65
N ARG A 213 8.13 54.07 26.47
CA ARG A 213 8.88 53.78 27.71
C ARG A 213 8.98 52.25 27.89
N PRO A 214 10.19 51.66 27.84
CA PRO A 214 10.40 50.25 28.13
C PRO A 214 10.78 50.03 29.61
N GLU A 215 10.94 48.75 29.96
CA GLU A 215 11.31 48.12 31.25
C GLU A 215 10.10 47.56 32.01
N GLN A 216 10.01 46.27 32.35
CA GLN A 216 11.04 45.40 32.93
C GLN A 216 10.91 43.93 32.48
N ARG A 217 12.03 43.23 32.64
CA ARG A 217 12.39 41.92 32.09
C ARG A 217 12.25 40.82 33.17
N GLU A 218 11.98 39.60 32.70
CA GLU A 218 12.42 38.31 33.26
C GLU A 218 11.87 37.83 34.62
N LYS A 219 11.09 36.74 34.58
CA LYS A 219 11.55 35.46 35.15
C LYS A 219 10.67 34.29 34.73
N ASN A 220 11.35 33.18 34.40
CA ASN A 220 10.91 31.78 34.31
C ASN A 220 10.74 31.19 32.90
N ALA A 221 11.79 30.49 32.50
CA ALA A 221 11.76 29.28 31.67
C ALA A 221 12.78 28.30 32.31
N PRO A 222 12.84 27.00 31.97
CA PRO A 222 11.88 26.15 31.25
C PRO A 222 11.65 24.78 31.96
N ALA A 223 10.42 24.25 31.96
CA ALA A 223 10.19 22.84 32.30
C ALA A 223 8.88 22.32 31.69
N THR A 224 8.69 22.42 30.37
CA THR A 224 7.43 21.88 29.77
C THR A 224 7.45 21.69 28.25
N ALA A 225 8.58 21.42 27.59
CA ALA A 225 8.55 21.07 26.16
C ALA A 225 7.98 19.65 25.93
N ALA A 226 8.20 18.73 26.88
CA ALA A 226 7.76 17.33 26.77
C ALA A 226 6.30 17.11 27.25
N GLU A 227 5.79 17.96 28.14
CA GLU A 227 4.42 17.91 28.63
C GLU A 227 3.44 18.61 27.69
N ALA A 228 3.82 19.76 27.10
CA ALA A 228 2.99 20.44 26.08
C ALA A 228 2.75 19.57 24.83
N ALA A 229 3.73 18.75 24.44
CA ALA A 229 3.59 17.80 23.33
C ALA A 229 2.62 16.64 23.67
N ARG A 230 2.46 16.28 24.95
CA ARG A 230 1.53 15.25 25.39
C ARG A 230 0.10 15.80 25.57
N THR A 231 -0.04 17.05 26.01
CA THR A 231 -1.35 17.70 26.14
C THR A 231 -2.01 17.96 24.77
N LEU A 232 -1.24 18.18 23.71
CA LEU A 232 -1.77 18.34 22.34
C LEU A 232 -2.35 17.05 21.73
N GLN A 233 -1.97 15.87 22.23
CA GLN A 233 -2.45 14.58 21.73
C GLN A 233 -3.68 14.05 22.48
N GLN A 234 -4.09 14.69 23.57
CA GLN A 234 -5.18 14.19 24.42
C GLN A 234 -6.23 15.28 24.64
N SER A 235 -6.97 15.61 23.59
CA SER A 235 -8.20 16.38 23.69
C SER A 235 -9.31 15.49 24.27
N THR A 236 -9.64 15.72 25.55
CA THR A 236 -10.74 15.09 26.30
C THR A 236 -12.13 15.64 25.96
N ASP A 237 -12.25 16.48 24.95
CA ASP A 237 -13.52 16.93 24.36
C ASP A 237 -13.38 16.70 22.86
N GLY A 238 -14.38 16.13 22.17
CA GLY A 238 -14.35 15.75 20.75
C GLY A 238 -14.11 16.86 19.71
N ARG A 239 -13.44 17.97 20.08
CA ARG A 239 -12.89 18.99 19.20
C ARG A 239 -11.59 18.47 18.58
N LYS A 240 -11.56 18.41 17.25
CA LYS A 240 -10.35 18.05 16.50
C LYS A 240 -9.29 19.13 16.73
N PRO A 241 -8.02 18.76 17.01
CA PRO A 241 -6.95 19.74 17.14
C PRO A 241 -6.74 20.48 15.82
N PRO A 242 -6.23 21.73 15.84
CA PRO A 242 -5.85 22.43 14.62
C PRO A 242 -4.89 21.58 13.78
N PHE A 243 -5.12 21.53 12.47
CA PHE A 243 -4.29 20.78 11.52
C PHE A 243 -4.29 19.25 11.72
N TRP A 244 -5.35 18.68 12.31
CA TRP A 244 -5.50 17.24 12.53
C TRP A 244 -5.35 16.37 11.27
N PHE A 245 -5.55 16.94 10.08
CA PHE A 245 -5.49 16.22 8.80
C PHE A 245 -4.06 16.06 8.25
N ILE A 246 -3.06 16.72 8.84
CA ILE A 246 -1.68 16.64 8.38
C ILE A 246 -1.10 15.26 8.74
N ASN A 247 -0.72 14.50 7.72
CA ASN A 247 -0.19 13.13 7.86
C ASN A 247 1.15 12.99 7.14
N ALA A 248 1.91 11.94 7.45
CA ALA A 248 3.18 11.66 6.76
C ALA A 248 3.06 11.57 5.23
N GLY A 249 1.89 11.13 4.72
CA GLY A 249 1.63 11.04 3.28
C GLY A 249 1.35 12.37 2.58
N SER A 250 0.98 13.44 3.32
CA SER A 250 0.73 14.76 2.75
C SER A 250 1.95 15.69 2.79
N ALA A 251 3.08 15.25 3.34
CA ALA A 251 4.27 16.09 3.51
C ALA A 251 4.79 16.71 2.20
N ALA A 252 4.85 15.95 1.10
CA ALA A 252 5.31 16.46 -0.19
C ALA A 252 4.35 17.51 -0.79
N SER A 253 3.05 17.20 -0.78
CA SER A 253 2.00 18.13 -1.25
C SER A 253 1.96 19.40 -0.41
N LEU A 254 2.08 19.25 0.91
CA LEU A 254 2.07 20.37 1.85
C LEU A 254 3.33 21.21 1.68
N ALA A 255 4.50 20.60 1.46
CA ALA A 255 5.72 21.34 1.14
C ALA A 255 5.57 22.17 -0.15
N PHE A 256 4.92 21.61 -1.17
CA PHE A 256 4.61 22.33 -2.40
C PHE A 256 3.67 23.53 -2.15
N ILE A 257 2.58 23.34 -1.40
CA ILE A 257 1.64 24.42 -1.04
C ILE A 257 2.35 25.52 -0.26
N LEU A 258 3.16 25.13 0.72
CA LEU A 258 3.83 26.06 1.62
C LEU A 258 4.96 26.85 0.95
N LYS A 259 5.55 26.35 -0.14
CA LYS A 259 6.65 27.02 -0.85
C LYS A 259 6.33 28.46 -1.27
N SER A 260 5.08 28.75 -1.63
CA SER A 260 4.62 30.09 -2.07
C SER A 260 3.94 30.91 -0.97
N ARG A 261 3.67 30.33 0.21
CA ARG A 261 2.95 30.97 1.33
C ARG A 261 3.86 31.89 2.16
N PRO A 262 3.35 32.86 2.93
CA PRO A 262 4.17 33.75 3.77
C PRO A 262 4.86 33.02 4.93
N LEU A 263 5.91 33.64 5.50
CA LEU A 263 6.71 33.05 6.59
C LEU A 263 5.91 32.76 7.86
N GLU A 264 4.91 33.59 8.15
CA GLU A 264 4.00 33.40 9.28
C GLU A 264 3.24 32.07 9.14
N ASP A 265 2.71 31.79 7.96
CA ASP A 265 1.96 30.56 7.68
C ASP A 265 2.84 29.32 7.82
N LEU A 266 4.10 29.40 7.35
CA LEU A 266 5.10 28.35 7.57
C LEU A 266 5.33 28.08 9.05
N THR A 267 5.45 29.15 9.83
CA THR A 267 5.72 29.08 11.28
C THR A 267 4.55 28.44 12.01
N ILE A 268 3.32 28.82 11.67
CA ILE A 268 2.09 28.23 12.23
C ILE A 268 2.02 26.75 11.92
N VAL A 269 2.21 26.35 10.65
CA VAL A 269 2.12 24.95 10.26
C VAL A 269 3.24 24.11 10.88
N LEU A 270 4.47 24.63 10.97
CA LEU A 270 5.58 23.95 11.64
C LEU A 270 5.34 23.77 13.15
N ASN A 271 4.66 24.72 13.80
CA ASN A 271 4.32 24.62 15.23
C ASN A 271 3.28 23.52 15.51
N TYR A 272 2.26 23.38 14.65
CA TYR A 272 1.19 22.37 14.83
C TYR A 272 1.51 21.01 14.21
N ALA A 273 2.51 20.94 13.31
CA ALA A 273 2.94 19.68 12.71
C ALA A 273 3.66 18.77 13.74
N PRO A 274 3.47 17.43 13.67
CA PRO A 274 4.27 16.49 14.45
C PRO A 274 5.77 16.65 14.17
N ALA A 275 6.63 16.44 15.17
CA ALA A 275 8.08 16.69 15.07
C ALA A 275 8.75 16.00 13.86
N ASP A 276 8.37 14.75 13.55
CA ASP A 276 8.90 14.00 12.40
C ASP A 276 8.49 14.61 11.04
N LEU A 277 7.33 15.26 10.99
CA LEU A 277 6.83 15.91 9.79
C LEU A 277 7.38 17.33 9.67
N ALA A 278 7.42 18.07 10.78
CA ALA A 278 8.00 19.40 10.85
C ALA A 278 9.48 19.40 10.42
N SER A 279 10.26 18.39 10.82
CA SER A 279 11.65 18.22 10.38
C SER A 279 11.77 18.01 8.87
N LYS A 280 10.96 17.10 8.29
CA LYS A 280 10.92 16.85 6.84
C LYS A 280 10.47 18.07 6.04
N LEU A 281 9.47 18.80 6.53
CA LEU A 281 9.04 20.06 5.91
C LEU A 281 10.14 21.11 5.99
N ALA A 282 10.81 21.23 7.13
CA ALA A 282 11.91 22.17 7.29
C ALA A 282 13.05 21.87 6.31
N GLU A 283 13.35 20.60 6.06
CA GLU A 283 14.32 20.19 5.05
C GLU A 283 13.84 20.52 3.62
N ALA A 284 12.60 20.17 3.28
CA ALA A 284 12.03 20.41 1.95
C ALA A 284 11.86 21.90 1.59
N LEU A 285 11.63 22.76 2.58
CA LEU A 285 11.46 24.21 2.41
C LEU A 285 12.73 25.02 2.67
N TYR A 286 13.89 24.37 2.83
CA TYR A 286 15.16 25.07 2.98
C TYR A 286 15.46 25.97 1.77
N PRO A 287 15.97 27.21 1.97
CA PRO A 287 16.42 27.84 3.23
C PRO A 287 15.31 28.57 4.01
N ARG A 288 14.13 28.75 3.43
CA ARG A 288 13.05 29.57 3.96
C ARG A 288 12.48 29.06 5.29
N SER A 289 12.55 27.75 5.49
CA SER A 289 12.21 27.09 6.75
C SER A 289 13.06 27.58 7.93
N VAL A 290 14.31 27.99 7.72
CA VAL A 290 15.19 28.49 8.79
C VAL A 290 14.65 29.79 9.38
N GLU A 291 14.15 30.68 8.52
CA GLU A 291 13.52 31.93 8.95
C GLU A 291 12.23 31.68 9.74
N ALA A 292 11.42 30.71 9.30
CA ALA A 292 10.22 30.29 10.02
C ALA A 292 10.54 29.64 11.37
N LEU A 293 11.56 28.77 11.43
CA LEU A 293 12.03 28.15 12.67
C LEU A 293 12.61 29.20 13.65
N ALA A 294 13.30 30.23 13.14
CA ALA A 294 13.79 31.34 13.94
C ALA A 294 12.66 32.23 14.50
N ALA A 295 11.48 32.19 13.89
CA ALA A 295 10.29 32.90 14.37
C ALA A 295 9.53 32.12 15.46
N LEU A 296 9.64 30.78 15.53
CA LEU A 296 8.92 29.95 16.51
C LEU A 296 9.13 30.34 17.99
N PRO A 297 10.34 30.71 18.46
CA PRO A 297 10.56 31.09 19.85
C PRO A 297 9.90 32.43 20.23
N LYS A 298 9.49 33.25 19.25
CA LYS A 298 8.81 34.52 19.51
C LYS A 298 7.37 34.22 19.89
N VAL A 299 7.06 34.36 21.18
CA VAL A 299 5.70 34.17 21.68
C VAL A 299 4.81 35.31 21.19
N THR A 300 3.99 35.03 20.17
CA THR A 300 2.98 35.95 19.64
C THR A 300 1.61 35.28 19.70
N LEU A 301 0.63 35.96 20.33
CA LEU A 301 -0.74 35.48 20.35
C LEU A 301 -1.35 35.67 18.95
N MET A 302 -1.57 34.57 18.24
CA MET A 302 -2.30 34.58 16.96
C MET A 302 -3.80 34.50 17.21
N SER A 303 -4.60 35.20 16.42
CA SER A 303 -6.06 35.13 16.55
C SER A 303 -6.56 33.74 16.13
N GLU A 304 -7.55 33.22 16.85
CA GLU A 304 -8.17 31.93 16.53
C GLU A 304 -8.75 31.93 15.10
N SER A 305 -9.29 33.07 14.67
CA SER A 305 -9.78 33.25 13.30
C SER A 305 -8.67 33.06 12.26
N ARG A 306 -7.46 33.60 12.49
CA ARG A 306 -6.33 33.45 11.55
C ARG A 306 -5.93 31.98 11.40
N ILE A 307 -5.85 31.25 12.52
CA ILE A 307 -5.48 29.82 12.52
C ILE A 307 -6.52 28.99 11.78
N LYS A 308 -7.82 29.20 12.06
CA LYS A 308 -8.91 28.47 11.38
C LYS A 308 -8.99 28.78 9.89
N THR A 309 -8.78 30.04 9.50
CA THR A 309 -8.74 30.42 8.08
C THR A 309 -7.58 29.71 7.37
N LEU A 310 -6.39 29.72 7.97
CA LEU A 310 -5.22 29.03 7.41
C LEU A 310 -5.46 27.53 7.32
N GLU A 311 -6.03 26.93 8.35
CA GLU A 311 -6.40 25.51 8.38
C GLU A 311 -7.33 25.15 7.21
N ALA A 312 -8.40 25.93 7.01
CA ALA A 312 -9.34 25.71 5.91
C ALA A 312 -8.70 25.91 4.53
N GLU A 313 -7.83 26.92 4.39
CA GLU A 313 -7.10 27.17 3.14
C GLU A 313 -6.11 26.04 2.80
N VAL A 314 -5.37 25.55 3.80
CA VAL A 314 -4.41 24.45 3.61
C VAL A 314 -5.14 23.14 3.32
N LEU A 315 -6.25 22.88 4.01
CA LEU A 315 -7.09 21.70 3.77
C LEU A 315 -7.65 21.73 2.34
N ALA A 316 -8.27 22.85 1.94
CA ALA A 316 -8.78 23.01 0.58
C ALA A 316 -7.65 22.84 -0.45
N ALA A 317 -6.52 23.52 -0.24
CA ALA A 317 -5.38 23.41 -1.15
C ALA A 317 -4.88 21.96 -1.28
N LEU A 318 -4.84 21.20 -0.18
CA LEU A 318 -4.39 19.81 -0.15
C LEU A 318 -5.27 18.89 -1.01
N ASP A 319 -6.59 19.09 -0.97
CA ASP A 319 -7.55 18.34 -1.81
C ASP A 319 -7.37 18.65 -3.30
N TYR A 320 -6.92 19.85 -3.65
CA TYR A 320 -6.70 20.29 -5.03
C TYR A 320 -5.25 20.15 -5.52
N VAL A 321 -4.32 19.55 -4.76
CA VAL A 321 -2.96 19.27 -5.25
C VAL A 321 -2.98 18.11 -6.26
N VAL A 322 -2.96 18.48 -7.54
CA VAL A 322 -2.81 17.55 -8.67
C VAL A 322 -1.33 17.40 -9.03
N GLY A 323 -0.86 16.15 -9.15
CA GLY A 323 0.51 15.84 -9.56
C GLY A 323 1.51 15.71 -8.41
N GLY A 324 2.80 15.70 -8.76
CA GLY A 324 3.95 15.46 -7.88
C GLY A 324 4.91 14.42 -8.47
N GLU A 325 6.20 14.54 -8.16
CA GLU A 325 7.23 13.58 -8.61
C GLU A 325 6.93 12.17 -8.09
N ASP A 326 6.58 12.04 -6.80
CA ASP A 326 6.21 10.76 -6.20
C ASP A 326 4.97 10.14 -6.85
N LYS A 327 3.96 10.96 -7.21
CA LYS A 327 2.77 10.47 -7.93
C LYS A 327 3.16 9.97 -9.31
N ALA A 328 4.02 10.68 -10.02
CA ALA A 328 4.52 10.23 -11.32
C ALA A 328 5.27 8.90 -11.20
N ILE A 329 6.19 8.77 -10.23
CA ILE A 329 6.94 7.54 -9.96
C ILE A 329 5.97 6.37 -9.69
N ASN A 330 4.94 6.58 -8.87
CA ASN A 330 3.95 5.56 -8.56
C ASN A 330 3.14 5.14 -9.79
N ILE A 331 2.73 6.09 -10.63
CA ILE A 331 2.02 5.80 -11.88
C ILE A 331 2.93 4.98 -12.81
N PHE A 332 4.15 5.43 -13.07
CA PHE A 332 5.11 4.71 -13.91
C PHE A 332 5.43 3.31 -13.36
N SER A 333 5.52 3.18 -12.04
CA SER A 333 5.79 1.92 -11.35
C SER A 333 4.65 0.90 -11.42
N GLY A 334 3.42 1.36 -11.70
CA GLY A 334 2.25 0.50 -11.89
C GLY A 334 2.00 0.10 -13.35
N LEU A 335 2.75 0.68 -14.29
CA LEU A 335 2.65 0.31 -15.70
C LEU A 335 3.33 -1.04 -15.97
N ASP A 336 2.85 -1.73 -17.01
CA ASP A 336 3.53 -2.90 -17.53
C ASP A 336 4.93 -2.53 -18.05
N GLU A 337 5.90 -3.41 -17.88
CA GLU A 337 7.32 -3.20 -18.24
C GLU A 337 7.50 -2.63 -19.66
N ALA A 338 6.85 -3.24 -20.67
CA ALA A 338 6.92 -2.78 -22.06
C ALA A 338 6.27 -1.41 -22.29
N VAL A 339 5.23 -1.06 -21.52
CA VAL A 339 4.56 0.25 -21.59
C VAL A 339 5.37 1.29 -20.84
N GLN A 340 5.94 0.93 -19.69
CA GLN A 340 6.77 1.77 -18.86
C GLN A 340 8.01 2.25 -19.63
N GLU A 341 8.71 1.37 -20.35
CA GLU A 341 9.87 1.77 -21.18
C GLU A 341 9.49 2.74 -22.31
N LYS A 342 8.39 2.46 -23.01
CA LYS A 342 7.85 3.35 -24.05
C LYS A 342 7.41 4.69 -23.47
N ALA A 343 6.77 4.68 -22.31
CA ALA A 343 6.30 5.90 -21.64
C ALA A 343 7.48 6.73 -21.11
N LEU A 344 8.50 6.12 -20.51
CA LEU A 344 9.70 6.81 -20.03
C LEU A 344 10.54 7.39 -21.19
N SER A 345 10.65 6.67 -22.30
CA SER A 345 11.34 7.18 -23.50
C SER A 345 10.59 8.33 -24.16
N ALA A 346 9.25 8.25 -24.24
CA ALA A 346 8.42 9.37 -24.69
C ALA A 346 8.53 10.58 -23.74
N PHE A 347 8.47 10.34 -22.42
CA PHE A 347 8.61 11.36 -21.40
C PHE A 347 9.99 12.04 -21.43
N GLY A 348 11.06 11.27 -21.69
CA GLY A 348 12.43 11.81 -21.82
C GLY A 348 12.62 12.74 -23.01
N ARG A 349 11.74 12.70 -24.02
CA ARG A 349 11.73 13.68 -25.12
C ARG A 349 11.09 15.01 -24.72
N LEU A 350 10.19 14.99 -23.74
CA LEU A 350 9.51 16.19 -23.22
C LEU A 350 10.35 16.86 -22.13
N ASP A 351 10.80 16.09 -21.14
CA ASP A 351 11.65 16.56 -20.04
C ASP A 351 12.78 15.55 -19.74
N PRO A 352 13.98 15.77 -20.29
CA PRO A 352 15.12 14.86 -20.07
C PRO A 352 15.66 14.93 -18.63
N ALA A 353 15.54 16.07 -17.95
CA ALA A 353 16.07 16.23 -16.60
C ALA A 353 15.19 15.47 -15.60
N MET A 354 13.87 15.60 -15.71
CA MET A 354 12.93 14.88 -14.85
C MET A 354 12.88 13.39 -15.20
N SER A 355 13.01 13.02 -16.48
CA SER A 355 13.07 11.61 -16.90
C SER A 355 14.23 10.86 -16.24
N ARG A 356 15.42 11.48 -16.15
CA ARG A 356 16.58 10.89 -15.46
C ARG A 356 16.29 10.66 -13.97
N LYS A 357 15.68 11.63 -13.29
CA LYS A 357 15.32 11.52 -11.87
C LYS A 357 14.30 10.41 -11.65
N ILE A 358 13.19 10.44 -12.40
CA ILE A 358 12.12 9.44 -12.30
C ILE A 358 12.66 8.04 -12.61
N ASN A 359 13.47 7.88 -13.66
CA ASN A 359 14.04 6.58 -14.02
C ASN A 359 15.01 6.04 -12.96
N ALA A 360 15.74 6.91 -12.25
CA ALA A 360 16.60 6.51 -11.13
C ALA A 360 15.80 6.10 -9.88
N SER A 361 14.61 6.68 -9.69
CA SER A 361 13.73 6.39 -8.56
C SER A 361 12.81 5.17 -8.77
N ILE A 362 12.55 4.78 -10.02
CA ILE A 362 11.71 3.61 -10.31
C ILE A 362 12.52 2.31 -10.19
N VAL A 363 12.08 1.47 -9.26
CA VAL A 363 12.62 0.12 -9.07
C VAL A 363 12.04 -0.85 -10.13
N LYS A 364 12.92 -1.57 -10.82
CA LYS A 364 12.59 -2.54 -11.88
C LYS A 364 13.04 -3.95 -11.50
N ILE A 365 12.49 -4.97 -12.18
CA ILE A 365 12.93 -6.36 -12.03
C ILE A 365 14.38 -6.56 -12.49
N ALA A 366 14.81 -5.81 -13.51
CA ALA A 366 16.19 -5.81 -13.99
C ALA A 366 17.20 -5.43 -12.91
N ASP A 367 16.81 -4.58 -11.95
CA ASP A 367 17.68 -4.12 -10.88
C ASP A 367 18.10 -5.25 -9.93
N LEU A 368 17.33 -6.35 -9.88
CA LEU A 368 17.68 -7.54 -9.10
C LEU A 368 19.02 -8.16 -9.53
N ALA A 369 19.39 -8.02 -10.81
CA ALA A 369 20.66 -8.52 -11.31
C ALA A 369 21.86 -7.68 -10.82
N GLY A 370 21.62 -6.40 -10.48
CA GLY A 370 22.64 -5.47 -9.98
C GLY A 370 22.84 -5.52 -8.47
N LEU A 371 22.04 -6.32 -7.73
CA LEU A 371 22.16 -6.44 -6.29
C LEU A 371 23.48 -7.12 -5.88
N ASP A 372 24.08 -6.61 -4.81
CA ASP A 372 25.20 -7.29 -4.16
C ASP A 372 24.73 -8.59 -3.47
N GLN A 373 25.67 -9.50 -3.21
CA GLN A 373 25.42 -10.78 -2.56
C GLN A 373 24.68 -10.60 -1.22
N MET A 374 25.08 -9.60 -0.42
CA MET A 374 24.42 -9.32 0.87
C MET A 374 22.98 -8.83 0.66
N GLN A 375 22.76 -7.94 -0.32
CA GLN A 375 21.44 -7.36 -0.62
C GLN A 375 20.48 -8.41 -1.18
N ALA A 376 20.95 -9.25 -2.10
CA ALA A 376 20.18 -10.37 -2.66
C ALA A 376 19.74 -11.35 -1.57
N GLN A 377 20.63 -11.67 -0.63
CA GLN A 377 20.29 -12.51 0.51
C GLN A 377 19.29 -11.85 1.47
N THR A 378 19.39 -10.53 1.70
CA THR A 378 18.42 -9.79 2.52
C THR A 378 17.02 -9.84 1.88
N LEU A 379 16.93 -9.62 0.56
CA LEU A 379 15.68 -9.76 -0.16
C LEU A 379 15.11 -11.19 -0.09
N ALA A 380 15.99 -12.20 -0.28
CA ALA A 380 15.64 -13.61 -0.18
C ALA A 380 15.11 -14.01 1.21
N ARG A 381 15.53 -13.34 2.28
CA ARG A 381 15.02 -13.60 3.64
C ARG A 381 13.67 -12.92 3.91
N ARG A 382 13.37 -11.83 3.21
CA ARG A 382 12.13 -11.05 3.40
C ARG A 382 10.93 -11.67 2.67
N LEU A 383 11.19 -12.33 1.54
CA LEU A 383 10.17 -12.92 0.68
C LEU A 383 10.26 -14.45 0.66
N PRO A 384 9.14 -15.16 0.51
CA PRO A 384 9.16 -16.60 0.27
C PRO A 384 9.80 -16.92 -1.09
N MET A 385 10.63 -17.97 -1.14
CA MET A 385 11.36 -18.38 -2.35
C MET A 385 10.44 -18.59 -3.56
N ARG A 386 9.23 -19.12 -3.34
CA ARG A 386 8.19 -19.31 -4.38
C ARG A 386 7.83 -18.02 -5.11
N VAL A 387 7.70 -16.92 -4.38
CA VAL A 387 7.33 -15.62 -4.97
C VAL A 387 8.49 -15.07 -5.81
N LEU A 388 9.72 -15.19 -5.32
CA LEU A 388 10.92 -14.80 -6.07
C LEU A 388 11.11 -15.64 -7.34
N ALA A 389 10.94 -16.96 -7.23
CA ALA A 389 11.05 -17.89 -8.35
C ALA A 389 9.98 -17.59 -9.41
N ALA A 390 8.73 -17.42 -8.99
CA ALA A 390 7.63 -17.03 -9.87
C ALA A 390 7.87 -15.68 -10.56
N ALA A 391 8.35 -14.67 -9.83
CA ALA A 391 8.60 -13.34 -10.40
C ALA A 391 9.73 -13.33 -11.44
N LEU A 392 10.79 -14.11 -11.19
CA LEU A 392 11.98 -14.18 -12.04
C LEU A 392 11.88 -15.22 -13.16
N LYS A 393 10.89 -16.12 -13.12
CA LYS A 393 10.72 -17.15 -14.14
C LYS A 393 10.55 -16.53 -15.54
N GLY A 394 11.35 -17.01 -16.49
CA GLY A 394 11.34 -16.51 -17.88
C GLY A 394 12.02 -15.16 -18.07
N THR A 395 12.65 -14.60 -17.04
CA THR A 395 13.47 -13.39 -17.16
C THR A 395 14.96 -13.74 -17.30
N PRO A 396 15.78 -12.95 -18.02
CA PRO A 396 17.22 -13.19 -18.11
C PRO A 396 17.96 -12.94 -16.78
N HIS A 397 17.31 -12.28 -15.83
CA HIS A 397 17.89 -11.88 -14.54
C HIS A 397 17.88 -13.00 -13.50
N ALA A 398 17.16 -14.10 -13.74
CA ALA A 398 17.05 -15.22 -12.81
C ALA A 398 18.42 -15.86 -12.49
N ALA A 399 19.23 -16.12 -13.52
CA ALA A 399 20.55 -16.73 -13.35
C ALA A 399 21.53 -15.80 -12.61
N ALA A 400 21.48 -14.50 -12.91
CA ALA A 400 22.29 -13.49 -12.23
C ALA A 400 21.95 -13.45 -10.74
N PHE A 401 20.65 -13.41 -10.39
CA PHE A 401 20.19 -13.40 -9.01
C PHE A 401 20.56 -14.70 -8.27
N LEU A 402 20.39 -15.86 -8.92
CA LEU A 402 20.74 -17.18 -8.37
C LEU A 402 22.22 -17.24 -7.95
N SER A 403 23.13 -16.69 -8.75
CA SER A 403 24.57 -16.66 -8.45
C SER A 403 24.94 -15.86 -7.19
N LYS A 404 24.04 -14.99 -6.72
CA LYS A 404 24.22 -14.13 -5.53
C LYS A 404 23.66 -14.75 -4.24
N LEU A 405 22.96 -15.88 -4.34
CA LEU A 405 22.42 -16.57 -3.18
C LEU A 405 23.48 -17.49 -2.55
N SER A 406 23.34 -17.78 -1.25
CA SER A 406 24.18 -18.79 -0.59
C SER A 406 23.81 -20.21 -1.04
N GLY A 407 24.70 -21.19 -0.93
CA GLY A 407 24.50 -22.55 -1.46
C GLY A 407 23.12 -23.16 -1.16
N GLY A 408 22.69 -23.18 0.12
CA GLY A 408 21.38 -23.72 0.48
C GLY A 408 20.18 -22.88 0.02
N MET A 409 20.32 -21.55 -0.11
CA MET A 409 19.27 -20.70 -0.69
C MET A 409 19.19 -20.85 -2.21
N ASN A 410 20.34 -21.02 -2.85
CA ASN A 410 20.48 -21.23 -4.28
C ASN A 410 19.80 -22.55 -4.69
N GLU A 411 20.12 -23.66 -4.03
CA GLU A 411 19.48 -24.96 -4.29
C GLU A 411 17.96 -24.89 -4.13
N ARG A 412 17.47 -24.27 -3.06
CA ARG A 412 16.03 -24.08 -2.81
C ARG A 412 15.38 -23.21 -3.89
N PHE A 413 16.03 -22.12 -4.28
CA PHE A 413 15.52 -21.23 -5.30
C PHE A 413 15.48 -21.91 -6.68
N GLN A 414 16.49 -22.71 -7.01
CA GLN A 414 16.54 -23.49 -8.25
C GLN A 414 15.44 -24.55 -8.28
N GLN A 415 15.28 -25.33 -7.19
CA GLN A 415 14.18 -26.29 -7.06
C GLN A 415 12.83 -25.61 -7.24
N GLU A 416 12.63 -24.45 -6.62
CA GLU A 416 11.37 -23.71 -6.72
C GLU A 416 11.14 -23.13 -8.13
N LEU A 417 12.19 -22.69 -8.82
CA LEU A 417 12.11 -22.27 -10.24
C LEU A 417 11.64 -23.42 -11.14
N ASP A 418 12.16 -24.62 -10.90
CA ASP A 418 11.82 -25.83 -11.65
C ASP A 418 10.40 -26.31 -11.35
N LEU A 419 9.96 -26.20 -10.08
CA LEU A 419 8.62 -26.58 -9.63
C LEU A 419 7.54 -25.58 -10.05
N THR A 420 7.88 -24.30 -10.12
CA THR A 420 6.97 -23.25 -10.57
C THR A 420 6.50 -23.60 -11.97
N ARG A 421 5.19 -23.66 -12.24
CA ARG A 421 4.65 -23.94 -13.59
C ARG A 421 4.55 -22.66 -14.42
N ALA A 422 4.28 -22.80 -15.72
CA ALA A 422 3.91 -21.64 -16.53
C ALA A 422 2.57 -21.08 -16.02
N MET A 423 2.52 -19.78 -15.72
CA MET A 423 1.34 -19.12 -15.19
C MET A 423 0.76 -18.12 -16.21
N PRO A 424 -0.49 -17.66 -16.03
CA PRO A 424 -1.02 -16.54 -16.82
C PRO A 424 -0.19 -15.26 -16.61
N ALA A 425 -0.17 -14.38 -17.61
CA ALA A 425 0.59 -13.13 -17.55
C ALA A 425 0.22 -12.26 -16.34
N GLU A 426 -1.06 -12.25 -15.94
CA GLU A 426 -1.54 -11.51 -14.77
C GLU A 426 -0.98 -12.04 -13.45
N ALA A 427 -0.85 -13.37 -13.31
CA ALA A 427 -0.26 -13.98 -12.12
C ALA A 427 1.23 -13.64 -12.00
N TYR A 428 1.97 -13.63 -13.11
CA TYR A 428 3.36 -13.16 -13.12
C TYR A 428 3.48 -11.70 -12.70
N LYS A 429 2.58 -10.83 -13.16
CA LYS A 429 2.55 -9.42 -12.76
C LYS A 429 2.30 -9.26 -11.26
N ALA A 430 1.36 -10.02 -10.70
CA ALA A 430 1.05 -9.99 -9.27
C ALA A 430 2.25 -10.42 -8.42
N GLU A 431 2.96 -11.49 -8.80
CA GLU A 431 4.15 -11.93 -8.06
C GLU A 431 5.32 -10.94 -8.21
N ARG A 432 5.54 -10.38 -9.41
CA ARG A 432 6.54 -9.32 -9.61
C ARG A 432 6.25 -8.07 -8.78
N ALA A 433 4.98 -7.67 -8.68
CA ALA A 433 4.57 -6.53 -7.86
C ALA A 433 4.94 -6.72 -6.38
N LYS A 434 4.72 -7.92 -5.82
CA LYS A 434 5.12 -8.24 -4.43
C LYS A 434 6.64 -8.14 -4.24
N VAL A 435 7.41 -8.63 -5.22
CA VAL A 435 8.88 -8.53 -5.17
C VAL A 435 9.34 -7.08 -5.22
N LEU A 436 8.78 -6.26 -6.12
CA LEU A 436 9.11 -4.85 -6.25
C LEU A 436 8.70 -4.05 -5.01
N GLU A 437 7.57 -4.35 -4.39
CA GLU A 437 7.13 -3.70 -3.16
C GLU A 437 8.07 -4.00 -1.98
N ALA A 438 8.45 -5.26 -1.78
CA ALA A 438 9.43 -5.62 -0.76
C ALA A 438 10.81 -4.99 -1.03
N LEU A 439 11.22 -4.93 -2.29
CA LEU A 439 12.47 -4.27 -2.69
C LEU A 439 12.43 -2.76 -2.38
N ARG A 440 11.34 -2.06 -2.72
CA ARG A 440 11.13 -0.65 -2.36
C ARG A 440 11.17 -0.43 -0.84
N GLN A 441 10.56 -1.33 -0.08
CA GLN A 441 10.59 -1.25 1.37
C GLN A 441 12.01 -1.39 1.92
N LEU A 442 12.79 -2.36 1.44
CA LEU A 442 14.18 -2.55 1.85
C LEU A 442 15.10 -1.38 1.44
N ILE A 443 14.81 -0.73 0.32
CA ILE A 443 15.50 0.51 -0.09
C ILE A 443 15.17 1.65 0.86
N LYS A 444 13.89 1.82 1.22
CA LYS A 444 13.44 2.84 2.17
C LYS A 444 14.03 2.63 3.56
N GLU A 445 14.23 1.38 3.97
CA GLU A 445 14.88 1.00 5.23
C GLU A 445 16.42 1.13 5.16
N GLY A 446 17.01 1.32 3.98
CA GLY A 446 18.45 1.46 3.77
C GLY A 446 19.22 0.14 3.73
N PHE A 447 18.53 -1.01 3.71
CA PHE A 447 19.17 -2.32 3.60
C PHE A 447 19.63 -2.65 2.17
N ILE A 448 19.02 -2.03 1.16
CA ILE A 448 19.36 -2.20 -0.25
C ILE A 448 19.62 -0.82 -0.87
N THR A 449 20.70 -0.71 -1.63
CA THR A 449 21.05 0.49 -2.40
C THR A 449 21.15 0.12 -3.87
N LEU A 450 20.31 0.72 -4.70
CA LEU A 450 20.39 0.58 -6.15
C LEU A 450 21.55 1.43 -6.66
N GLY A 451 22.39 0.84 -7.54
CA GLY A 451 23.56 1.48 -8.15
C GLY A 451 23.21 2.61 -9.12
N ALA A 452 22.59 3.66 -8.61
CA ALA A 452 22.37 4.96 -9.27
C ALA A 452 21.99 6.07 -8.27
N HIS A 453 21.73 5.74 -7.00
CA HIS A 453 21.45 6.74 -5.96
C HIS A 453 22.58 6.79 -4.94
N PRO A 454 23.39 7.86 -4.87
CA PRO A 454 24.05 8.18 -3.62
C PRO A 454 22.93 8.64 -2.68
N ALA A 455 22.55 7.80 -1.71
CA ALA A 455 21.76 8.29 -0.59
C ALA A 455 22.63 9.30 0.20
N PRO A 456 22.05 10.39 0.73
CA PRO A 456 22.78 11.31 1.58
C PRO A 456 23.27 10.54 2.82
N SER A 457 24.58 10.48 2.97
CA SER A 457 25.25 9.82 4.09
C SER A 457 24.69 10.38 5.40
N ALA A 458 24.03 9.49 6.15
CA ALA A 458 23.75 9.70 7.56
C ALA A 458 25.08 9.95 8.29
N ALA A 459 25.23 11.17 8.79
CA ALA A 459 26.12 11.61 9.85
C ALA A 459 27.18 10.59 10.32
N ALA A 460 28.32 10.57 9.63
CA ALA A 460 29.55 10.10 10.25
C ALA A 460 29.92 11.07 11.38
N LYS A 461 29.95 10.56 12.62
CA LYS A 461 30.45 11.26 13.80
C LYS A 461 31.83 11.89 13.49
N PRO A 462 32.06 13.17 13.79
CA PRO A 462 33.41 13.72 13.69
C PRO A 462 34.25 13.17 14.84
N ALA A 463 35.25 12.36 14.50
CA ALA A 463 36.32 12.00 15.42
C ALA A 463 37.12 13.25 15.79
N ALA A 464 37.54 13.26 17.05
CA ALA A 464 38.20 14.33 17.78
C ALA A 464 39.26 15.11 17.00
N ALA A 465 39.13 16.44 17.10
CA ALA A 465 40.17 17.39 16.81
C ALA A 465 41.40 17.14 17.71
N THR A 466 42.56 16.99 17.10
CA THR A 466 43.84 17.37 17.71
C THR A 466 44.43 18.50 16.88
N ALA A 467 44.46 19.68 17.48
CA ALA A 467 45.12 20.86 16.95
C ALA A 467 46.51 20.96 17.61
N GLY A 468 47.54 21.18 16.80
CA GLY A 468 48.90 21.48 17.25
C GLY A 468 49.80 21.79 16.04
N ALA A 469 50.08 23.07 15.84
CA ALA A 469 50.93 23.71 14.82
C ALA A 469 52.34 23.08 14.72
N VAL A 470 53.11 23.17 13.62
CA VAL A 470 53.66 24.36 12.92
C VAL A 470 54.21 23.96 11.53
N PRO A 471 54.34 24.88 10.53
CA PRO A 471 54.79 24.55 9.16
C PRO A 471 56.24 24.95 8.82
N GLN A 472 56.79 24.29 7.78
CA GLN A 472 57.90 24.62 6.84
C GLN A 472 59.02 23.56 6.75
N PRO A 473 59.84 23.51 5.67
CA PRO A 473 59.52 23.51 4.24
C PRO A 473 60.26 22.42 3.41
N ALA A 474 59.86 22.29 2.15
CA ALA A 474 60.39 21.51 1.00
C ALA A 474 61.77 20.83 1.07
N LEU A 475 61.83 19.55 0.66
CA LEU A 475 63.00 18.91 0.04
C LEU A 475 62.63 17.62 -0.74
N GLY A 476 62.80 17.69 -2.07
CA GLY A 476 63.31 16.65 -2.99
C GLY A 476 62.66 15.25 -3.07
N PRO A 477 62.31 14.74 -4.27
CA PRO A 477 61.95 13.34 -4.46
C PRO A 477 63.17 12.49 -4.87
N LYS A 478 63.35 11.32 -4.25
CA LYS A 478 64.08 10.14 -4.79
C LYS A 478 64.02 8.98 -3.76
N PRO A 479 64.23 7.70 -4.15
CA PRO A 479 63.51 6.91 -5.16
C PRO A 479 63.05 5.55 -4.56
N GLN A 480 62.14 4.83 -5.21
CA GLN A 480 61.94 3.39 -4.96
C GLN A 480 62.19 2.56 -6.23
N PRO A 481 62.64 1.30 -6.07
CA PRO A 481 63.48 0.60 -7.04
C PRO A 481 62.69 -0.24 -8.06
N ALA A 482 63.38 -0.56 -9.14
CA ALA A 482 62.91 -1.33 -10.29
C ALA A 482 62.44 -2.76 -9.93
N PRO A 483 61.64 -3.36 -10.83
CA PRO A 483 61.99 -4.66 -11.40
C PRO A 483 62.09 -4.60 -12.93
N GLY A 484 63.13 -5.26 -13.47
CA GLY A 484 63.41 -5.41 -14.90
C GLY A 484 62.58 -6.53 -15.58
N PRO A 485 63.01 -7.00 -16.76
CA PRO A 485 62.35 -6.62 -18.01
C PRO A 485 61.74 -7.80 -18.79
N VAL A 486 60.81 -7.50 -19.72
CA VAL A 486 60.23 -8.45 -20.69
C VAL A 486 60.38 -7.84 -22.11
N PRO A 487 60.67 -8.65 -23.16
CA PRO A 487 61.46 -8.24 -24.31
C PRO A 487 60.67 -7.69 -25.51
N LEU A 488 61.37 -6.92 -26.35
CA LEU A 488 60.90 -6.29 -27.58
C LEU A 488 60.96 -7.27 -28.78
N GLN A 489 59.90 -7.25 -29.59
CA GLN A 489 59.84 -7.89 -30.91
C GLN A 489 60.51 -7.00 -31.99
N PRO A 490 61.13 -7.58 -33.03
CA PRO A 490 61.86 -6.83 -34.05
C PRO A 490 61.00 -6.33 -35.21
N ALA A 491 61.32 -5.12 -35.68
CA ALA A 491 60.73 -4.45 -36.84
C ALA A 491 61.24 -5.03 -38.18
N SER A 492 60.33 -5.18 -39.13
CA SER A 492 60.55 -5.66 -40.49
C SER A 492 60.89 -4.52 -41.47
N ALA A 493 61.73 -4.87 -42.45
CA ALA A 493 62.37 -4.02 -43.46
C ALA A 493 61.44 -3.66 -44.66
N PRO A 494 61.83 -2.71 -45.54
CA PRO A 494 60.93 -1.97 -46.43
C PRO A 494 60.72 -2.57 -47.83
N ALA A 495 59.65 -2.07 -48.48
CA ALA A 495 59.06 -2.51 -49.75
C ALA A 495 59.87 -2.18 -51.03
N LYS A 496 59.70 -3.04 -52.06
CA LYS A 496 60.07 -2.83 -53.48
C LYS A 496 58.81 -2.59 -54.36
N PRO A 497 58.93 -1.97 -55.56
CA PRO A 497 57.86 -1.22 -56.24
C PRO A 497 57.02 -2.04 -57.24
N PRO A 498 55.96 -1.44 -57.84
CA PRO A 498 54.89 -2.18 -58.52
C PRO A 498 55.23 -2.54 -59.97
N ALA A 499 54.74 -3.72 -60.40
CA ALA A 499 54.80 -4.20 -61.78
C ALA A 499 53.52 -3.82 -62.54
N ALA A 500 53.72 -3.30 -63.75
CA ALA A 500 52.70 -3.00 -64.74
C ALA A 500 52.18 -4.29 -65.45
N ALA A 501 50.91 -4.28 -65.84
CA ALA A 501 50.35 -5.19 -66.84
C ALA A 501 50.80 -4.74 -68.26
N PRO A 502 50.85 -5.62 -69.30
CA PRO A 502 49.62 -6.10 -69.96
C PRO A 502 49.65 -7.56 -70.52
N LYS A 503 48.45 -7.98 -70.96
CA LYS A 503 47.96 -9.07 -71.85
C LYS A 503 48.91 -9.57 -72.98
N PRO A 504 48.66 -10.69 -73.69
CA PRO A 504 47.40 -11.43 -73.93
C PRO A 504 47.13 -12.66 -73.07
#